data_AF-A0A7W4G2W5-F1
#
_entry.id   AF-A0A7W4G2W5-F1
#
_cell.length_a   1.000
_cell.length_b   1.000
_cell.length_c   1.000
_cell.angle_alpha   90.00
_cell.angle_beta   90.00
_cell.angle_gamma   90.00
#
_symmetry.space_group_name_H-M   'P 1'
#
loop_
_entity.id
_entity.type
_entity.pdbx_description
1 polymer ?
#
loop_
_entity_poly.entity_id
_entity_poly.type
_entity_poly.pdbx_seq_one_letter_code
_entity_poly.pdbx_strand_id
1 'polypeptide(L)'
;MVFAPFFKNTLFNVLLSSTLFLSMQVSAAEHIAPPSLSSIENGDIERLLPNDEIKSILAGDTEFLSLYSEYMSADFRGIVLLIPDWQTAPTNNAGMSFLRKELNNLGYTTYAMTVPDIDWQASKIAPPITPETATSIPDTTENADKPADIKKQPEPHHVDAIEKVTNEVLDNYKINLIARFNALYQTAMEEPSNIVVIAQGTSAGVLLEHYAEFTDLQLNAFISLSSYLPNTKRNKDLSQTTSLVTPALLDIYYADDNNEILMNLKNRQRWVNRNAKFDYRQRALFGLRDQPEQHARLTKEIDGFLRRLF
;
A
#
# COMPACT_ATOMS: atom_id res chain seq x y z
N MET A 1 -5.79 81.00 32.18
CA MET A 1 -4.67 80.31 31.51
C MET A 1 -4.43 78.95 32.19
N VAL A 2 -5.39 78.00 32.12
CA VAL A 2 -5.27 76.66 32.71
C VAL A 2 -6.18 75.66 31.95
N PHE A 3 -5.89 75.36 30.68
CA PHE A 3 -6.62 74.29 29.97
C PHE A 3 -5.74 73.41 29.05
N ALA A 4 -4.49 73.80 28.80
CA ALA A 4 -3.56 73.00 27.98
C ALA A 4 -3.03 71.69 28.61
N PRO A 5 -2.82 71.54 29.94
CA PRO A 5 -2.18 70.33 30.47
C PRO A 5 -3.14 69.14 30.60
N PHE A 6 -4.45 69.38 30.75
CA PHE A 6 -5.44 68.30 30.91
C PHE A 6 -5.69 67.53 29.60
N PHE A 7 -5.71 68.23 28.46
CA PHE A 7 -5.93 67.59 27.16
C PHE A 7 -4.75 66.70 26.73
N LYS A 8 -3.52 67.06 27.14
CA LYS A 8 -2.31 66.29 26.85
C LYS A 8 -2.27 64.96 27.63
N ASN A 9 -2.71 64.97 28.89
CA ASN A 9 -2.79 63.76 29.71
C ASN A 9 -3.89 62.80 29.26
N THR A 10 -5.05 63.30 28.82
CA THR A 10 -6.11 62.44 28.27
C THR A 10 -5.71 61.81 26.94
N LEU A 11 -5.02 62.56 26.07
CA LEU A 11 -4.54 62.02 24.79
C LEU A 11 -3.43 60.98 25.00
N PHE A 12 -2.54 61.20 25.97
CA PHE A 12 -1.49 60.25 26.33
C PHE A 12 -2.05 58.95 26.94
N ASN A 13 -3.05 59.04 27.82
CA ASN A 13 -3.70 57.86 28.40
C ASN A 13 -4.52 57.06 27.36
N VAL A 14 -5.15 57.74 26.39
CA VAL A 14 -5.83 57.06 25.27
C VAL A 14 -4.79 56.36 24.38
N LEU A 15 -3.67 57.02 24.05
CA LEU A 15 -2.59 56.41 23.26
C LEU A 15 -1.98 55.18 23.97
N LEU A 16 -1.77 55.27 25.29
CA LEU A 16 -1.24 54.17 26.12
C LEU A 16 -2.23 52.98 26.17
N SER A 17 -3.53 53.26 26.26
CA SER A 17 -4.58 52.22 26.20
C SER A 17 -4.66 51.56 24.82
N SER A 18 -4.50 52.32 23.74
CA SER A 18 -4.48 51.78 22.37
C SER A 18 -3.24 50.90 22.12
N THR A 19 -2.09 51.23 22.70
CA THR A 19 -0.90 50.37 22.62
C THR A 19 -1.04 49.06 23.41
N LEU A 20 -1.83 49.05 24.50
CA LEU A 20 -2.10 47.83 25.28
C LEU A 20 -3.05 46.85 24.56
N PHE A 21 -3.94 47.36 23.71
CA PHE A 21 -4.80 46.50 22.87
C PHE A 21 -4.08 45.93 21.64
N LEU A 22 -2.99 46.56 21.17
CA LEU A 22 -2.16 46.04 20.07
C LEU A 22 -1.16 44.94 20.50
N SER A 23 -0.97 44.71 21.80
CA SER A 23 -0.05 43.67 22.31
C SER A 23 -0.70 42.30 22.53
N MET A 24 -1.93 42.08 22.03
CA MET A 24 -2.51 40.74 22.00
C MET A 24 -1.70 39.88 21.04
N GLN A 25 -0.87 39.00 21.60
CA GLN A 25 -0.16 37.96 20.84
C GLN A 25 -1.23 37.08 20.19
N VAL A 26 -1.37 37.19 18.87
CA VAL A 26 -2.13 36.22 18.09
C VAL A 26 -1.30 34.94 18.06
N SER A 27 -1.56 34.03 18.98
CA SER A 27 -1.05 32.67 18.87
C SER A 27 -1.71 32.05 17.64
N ALA A 28 -0.89 31.60 16.68
CA ALA A 28 -1.38 30.77 15.59
C ALA A 28 -2.08 29.55 16.19
N ALA A 29 -3.27 29.22 15.69
CA ALA A 29 -3.96 27.99 16.07
C ALA A 29 -3.03 26.81 15.81
N GLU A 30 -2.85 25.96 16.81
CA GLU A 30 -2.03 24.76 16.69
C GLU A 30 -2.61 23.89 15.56
N HIS A 31 -1.80 23.62 14.53
CA HIS A 31 -2.22 22.77 13.43
C HIS A 31 -2.20 21.31 13.89
N ILE A 32 -3.38 20.80 14.26
CA ILE A 32 -3.56 19.40 14.63
C ILE A 32 -3.67 18.59 13.33
N ALA A 33 -2.65 17.78 13.04
CA ALA A 33 -2.72 16.84 11.92
C ALA A 33 -3.83 15.81 12.16
N PRO A 34 -4.53 15.35 11.11
CA PRO A 34 -5.48 14.25 11.27
C PRO A 34 -4.75 13.00 11.78
N PRO A 35 -5.44 12.13 12.55
CA PRO A 35 -4.88 10.85 12.95
C PRO A 35 -4.53 10.01 11.71
N SER A 36 -3.51 9.16 11.83
CA SER A 36 -3.13 8.25 10.76
C SER A 36 -4.21 7.19 10.51
N LEU A 37 -4.22 6.61 9.31
CA LEU A 37 -5.20 5.57 8.96
C LEU A 37 -5.05 4.36 9.90
N SER A 38 -3.82 3.90 10.13
CA SER A 38 -3.54 2.80 11.06
C SER A 38 -4.04 3.08 12.48
N SER A 39 -3.95 4.32 12.97
CA SER A 39 -4.47 4.69 14.29
C SER A 39 -5.99 4.57 14.38
N ILE A 40 -6.70 4.96 13.32
CA ILE A 40 -8.16 4.82 13.23
C ILE A 40 -8.53 3.33 13.15
N GLU A 41 -7.88 2.58 12.26
CA GLU A 41 -8.14 1.14 12.07
C GLU A 41 -7.88 0.33 13.34
N ASN A 42 -6.79 0.61 14.05
CA ASN A 42 -6.46 -0.07 15.29
C ASN A 42 -7.49 0.23 16.38
N GLY A 43 -7.90 1.50 16.54
CA GLY A 43 -8.93 1.87 17.51
C GLY A 43 -10.31 1.26 17.19
N ASP A 44 -10.62 1.08 15.90
CA ASP A 44 -11.83 0.39 15.46
C ASP A 44 -11.75 -1.12 15.75
N ILE A 45 -10.59 -1.75 15.49
CA ILE A 45 -10.34 -3.16 15.80
C ILE A 45 -10.48 -3.43 17.30
N GLU A 46 -9.81 -2.65 18.14
CA GLU A 46 -9.85 -2.80 19.61
C GLU A 46 -11.26 -2.61 20.19
N ARG A 47 -12.08 -1.78 19.54
CA ARG A 47 -13.45 -1.53 19.98
C ARG A 47 -14.43 -2.63 19.52
N LEU A 48 -14.22 -3.21 18.35
CA LEU A 48 -15.19 -4.08 17.68
C LEU A 48 -14.88 -5.58 17.82
N LEU A 49 -13.63 -5.95 18.04
CA LEU A 49 -13.19 -7.33 18.13
C LEU A 49 -12.89 -7.74 19.58
N PRO A 50 -13.05 -9.03 19.90
CA PRO A 50 -12.76 -9.52 21.24
C PRO A 50 -11.24 -9.58 21.47
N ASN A 51 -10.82 -9.30 22.72
CA ASN A 51 -9.41 -9.13 23.09
C ASN A 51 -8.55 -10.40 22.92
N ASP A 52 -9.16 -11.58 22.89
CA ASP A 52 -8.47 -12.85 22.67
C ASP A 52 -7.99 -13.01 21.21
N GLU A 53 -8.72 -12.43 20.26
CA GLU A 53 -8.38 -12.39 18.84
C GLU A 53 -7.23 -11.41 18.56
N ILE A 54 -7.13 -10.32 19.31
CA ILE A 54 -6.17 -9.24 19.03
C ILE A 54 -4.80 -9.59 19.63
N LYS A 55 -3.76 -9.60 18.79
CA LYS A 55 -2.36 -9.77 19.16
C LYS A 55 -1.55 -8.56 18.73
N SER A 56 -0.83 -7.97 19.67
CA SER A 56 0.13 -6.91 19.36
C SER A 56 1.50 -7.50 19.06
N ILE A 57 2.12 -7.08 17.96
CA ILE A 57 3.40 -7.61 17.47
C ILE A 57 4.35 -6.45 17.17
N LEU A 58 5.60 -6.59 17.58
CA LEU A 58 6.66 -5.61 17.31
C LEU A 58 7.40 -5.95 16.01
N ALA A 59 7.41 -5.01 15.08
CA ALA A 59 8.23 -5.00 13.87
C ALA A 59 9.32 -3.94 13.99
N GLY A 60 10.48 -4.35 14.52
CA GLY A 60 11.56 -3.43 14.88
C GLY A 60 11.09 -2.49 16.00
N ASP A 61 11.04 -1.19 15.71
CA ASP A 61 10.58 -0.16 16.66
C ASP A 61 9.09 0.16 16.51
N THR A 62 8.40 -0.45 15.54
CA THR A 62 6.98 -0.18 15.25
C THR A 62 6.10 -1.33 15.74
N GLU A 63 5.04 -1.00 16.46
CA GLU A 63 4.02 -1.96 16.88
C GLU A 63 2.87 -2.00 15.87
N PHE A 64 2.31 -3.20 15.65
CA PHE A 64 1.13 -3.38 14.82
C PHE A 64 0.22 -4.47 15.37
N LEU A 65 -1.07 -4.39 15.03
CA LEU A 65 -2.05 -5.37 15.42
C LEU A 65 -2.14 -6.50 14.40
N SER A 66 -2.29 -7.72 14.90
CA SER A 66 -2.61 -8.93 14.17
C SER A 66 -3.83 -9.61 14.80
N LEU A 67 -4.68 -10.21 13.97
CA LEU A 67 -5.87 -10.92 14.39
C LEU A 67 -5.62 -12.41 14.31
N TYR A 68 -5.53 -13.04 15.46
CA TYR A 68 -5.34 -14.48 15.64
C TYR A 68 -6.68 -15.21 15.67
N SER A 69 -6.82 -16.26 14.88
CA SER A 69 -7.98 -17.15 14.94
C SER A 69 -7.54 -18.60 14.84
N GLU A 70 -7.82 -19.38 15.87
CA GLU A 70 -7.42 -20.79 15.98
C GLU A 70 -8.22 -21.69 15.02
N TYR A 71 -7.57 -22.75 14.52
CA TYR A 71 -8.25 -23.76 13.72
C TYR A 71 -9.36 -24.49 14.50
N MET A 72 -10.44 -24.87 13.82
CA MET A 72 -11.60 -25.55 14.41
C MET A 72 -11.85 -26.94 13.81
N SER A 73 -10.97 -27.40 12.92
CA SER A 73 -11.01 -28.75 12.34
C SER A 73 -10.40 -29.80 13.28
N ALA A 74 -10.72 -31.07 13.05
CA ALA A 74 -10.10 -32.19 13.77
C ALA A 74 -8.59 -32.30 13.48
N ASP A 75 -8.19 -32.01 12.24
CA ASP A 75 -6.79 -32.05 11.80
C ASP A 75 -6.23 -30.64 11.64
N PHE A 76 -5.09 -30.39 12.27
CA PHE A 76 -4.30 -29.19 12.05
C PHE A 76 -3.47 -29.31 10.77
N ARG A 77 -3.59 -28.33 9.87
CA ARG A 77 -2.94 -28.33 8.55
C ARG A 77 -1.82 -27.30 8.42
N GLY A 78 -1.83 -26.27 9.25
CA GLY A 78 -0.80 -25.23 9.24
C GLY A 78 -1.32 -23.84 9.60
N ILE A 79 -0.47 -22.85 9.35
CA ILE A 79 -0.72 -21.45 9.66
C ILE A 79 -0.86 -20.66 8.35
N VAL A 80 -1.86 -19.79 8.30
CA VAL A 80 -2.09 -18.88 7.18
C VAL A 80 -1.91 -17.43 7.66
N LEU A 81 -0.97 -16.73 7.01
CA LEU A 81 -0.73 -15.30 7.21
C LEU A 81 -1.55 -14.52 6.19
N LEU A 82 -2.49 -13.71 6.66
CA LEU A 82 -3.37 -12.88 5.84
C LEU A 82 -2.88 -11.45 5.83
N ILE A 83 -2.60 -10.94 4.63
CA ILE A 83 -2.07 -9.60 4.41
C ILE A 83 -3.05 -8.86 3.48
N PRO A 84 -3.84 -7.92 4.02
CA PRO A 84 -4.80 -7.19 3.21
C PRO A 84 -4.11 -6.26 2.21
N ASP A 85 -4.90 -5.66 1.31
CA ASP A 85 -4.39 -4.61 0.43
C ASP A 85 -3.92 -3.43 1.29
N TRP A 86 -3.04 -2.61 0.73
CA TRP A 86 -2.67 -1.36 1.38
C TRP A 86 -3.92 -0.50 1.66
N GLN A 87 -3.92 0.27 2.74
CA GLN A 87 -5.08 1.07 3.15
C GLN A 87 -6.38 0.27 3.37
N THR A 88 -6.31 -1.04 3.58
CA THR A 88 -7.47 -1.85 3.93
C THR A 88 -7.20 -2.67 5.18
N ALA A 89 -8.18 -2.68 6.08
CA ALA A 89 -8.11 -3.45 7.32
C ALA A 89 -8.25 -4.97 7.07
N PRO A 90 -7.68 -5.83 7.93
CA PRO A 90 -7.88 -7.28 7.87
C PRO A 90 -9.34 -7.71 8.15
N THR A 91 -10.16 -6.80 8.70
CA THR A 91 -11.58 -6.99 8.99
C THR A 91 -12.50 -6.64 7.81
N ASN A 92 -11.95 -6.25 6.66
CA ASN A 92 -12.76 -5.84 5.51
C ASN A 92 -13.65 -6.98 4.97
N ASN A 93 -14.81 -6.60 4.42
CA ASN A 93 -15.77 -7.54 3.83
C ASN A 93 -15.42 -7.94 2.38
N ALA A 94 -14.31 -7.45 1.81
CA ALA A 94 -13.89 -7.75 0.44
C ALA A 94 -13.11 -9.08 0.34
N GLY A 95 -13.37 -10.02 1.26
CA GLY A 95 -12.82 -11.38 1.28
C GLY A 95 -11.91 -11.69 2.46
N MET A 96 -11.14 -10.73 2.98
CA MET A 96 -10.16 -11.00 4.05
C MET A 96 -10.80 -11.44 5.37
N SER A 97 -11.85 -10.74 5.83
CA SER A 97 -12.58 -11.11 7.05
C SER A 97 -13.23 -12.49 6.93
N PHE A 98 -13.72 -12.83 5.72
CA PHE A 98 -14.29 -14.14 5.44
C PHE A 98 -13.21 -15.23 5.49
N LEU A 99 -12.10 -15.06 4.77
CA LEU A 99 -11.00 -16.03 4.74
C LEU A 99 -10.43 -16.30 6.14
N ARG A 100 -10.27 -15.25 6.95
CA ARG A 100 -9.78 -15.36 8.33
C ARG A 100 -10.54 -16.39 9.14
N LYS A 101 -11.86 -16.43 8.98
CA LYS A 101 -12.76 -17.32 9.73
C LYS A 101 -12.94 -18.66 9.02
N GLU A 102 -13.15 -18.65 7.71
CA GLU A 102 -13.49 -19.87 6.97
C GLU A 102 -12.32 -20.84 6.88
N LEU A 103 -11.08 -20.34 6.81
CA LEU A 103 -9.90 -21.20 6.82
C LEU A 103 -9.72 -21.98 8.13
N ASN A 104 -10.27 -21.49 9.25
CA ASN A 104 -10.25 -22.20 10.52
C ASN A 104 -11.05 -23.51 10.46
N ASN A 105 -12.20 -23.48 9.78
CA ASN A 105 -13.03 -24.66 9.54
C ASN A 105 -12.31 -25.70 8.65
N LEU A 106 -11.29 -25.27 7.91
CA LEU A 106 -10.49 -26.10 7.02
C LEU A 106 -9.20 -26.62 7.67
N GLY A 107 -8.95 -26.33 8.95
CA GLY A 107 -7.79 -26.80 9.71
C GLY A 107 -6.59 -25.86 9.74
N TYR A 108 -6.78 -24.59 9.35
CA TYR A 108 -5.73 -23.59 9.41
C TYR A 108 -5.92 -22.61 10.57
N THR A 109 -4.86 -22.36 11.33
CA THR A 109 -4.81 -21.18 12.21
C THR A 109 -4.50 -19.97 11.35
N THR A 110 -5.19 -18.85 11.57
CA THR A 110 -4.98 -17.63 10.77
C THR A 110 -4.41 -16.51 11.63
N TYR A 111 -3.49 -15.75 11.05
CA TYR A 111 -3.05 -14.46 11.57
C TYR A 111 -3.27 -13.40 10.50
N ALA A 112 -4.10 -12.40 10.77
CA ALA A 112 -4.37 -11.32 9.83
C ALA A 112 -3.81 -9.98 10.34
N MET A 113 -2.78 -9.46 9.67
CA MET A 113 -2.11 -8.24 10.13
C MET A 113 -2.70 -6.96 9.55
N THR A 114 -2.56 -5.88 10.30
CA THR A 114 -2.74 -4.51 9.81
C THR A 114 -1.54 -4.08 8.94
N VAL A 115 -1.83 -3.34 7.87
CA VAL A 115 -0.82 -2.84 6.93
C VAL A 115 -0.20 -1.52 7.41
N PRO A 116 1.04 -1.20 7.01
CA PRO A 116 1.66 0.07 7.40
C PRO A 116 1.00 1.26 6.68
N ASP A 117 1.09 2.43 7.30
CA ASP A 117 0.67 3.68 6.66
C ASP A 117 1.58 4.00 5.47
N ILE A 118 1.01 4.68 4.47
CA ILE A 118 1.74 5.11 3.28
C ILE A 118 2.34 6.50 3.53
N ASP A 119 3.66 6.61 3.46
CA ASP A 119 4.34 7.91 3.46
C ASP A 119 4.29 8.56 2.06
N TRP A 120 3.22 9.29 1.79
CA TRP A 120 3.06 10.06 0.56
C TRP A 120 4.08 11.20 0.40
N GLN A 121 4.85 11.53 1.44
CA GLN A 121 5.88 12.56 1.40
C GLN A 121 7.27 12.01 1.10
N ALA A 122 7.44 10.68 1.03
CA ALA A 122 8.72 10.05 0.74
C ALA A 122 9.38 10.58 -0.55
N SER A 123 8.59 10.93 -1.57
CA SER A 123 9.10 11.50 -2.84
C SER A 123 9.76 12.87 -2.68
N LYS A 124 9.40 13.64 -1.64
CA LYS A 124 9.91 15.00 -1.40
C LYS A 124 11.31 15.01 -0.77
N ILE A 125 11.77 13.87 -0.26
CA ILE A 125 13.06 13.72 0.44
C ILE A 125 14.18 13.37 -0.56
N ALA A 126 13.84 12.90 -1.77
CA ALA A 126 14.80 12.72 -2.84
C ALA A 126 15.35 14.09 -3.29
N PRO A 127 16.67 14.25 -3.51
CA PRO A 127 17.22 15.50 -4.02
C PRO A 127 16.51 15.87 -5.32
N PRO A 128 16.16 17.15 -5.52
CA PRO A 128 15.44 17.56 -6.72
C PRO A 128 16.26 17.16 -7.94
N ILE A 129 15.64 16.40 -8.84
CA ILE A 129 16.11 16.31 -10.21
C ILE A 129 16.17 17.76 -10.68
N THR A 130 17.39 18.24 -10.96
CA THR A 130 17.64 19.60 -11.45
C THR A 130 16.67 19.86 -12.60
N PRO A 131 15.78 20.85 -12.51
CA PRO A 131 15.08 21.30 -13.69
C PRO A 131 16.14 21.97 -14.56
N GLU A 132 16.64 21.24 -15.56
CA GLU A 132 17.46 21.83 -16.60
C GLU A 132 16.61 22.88 -17.33
N THR A 133 16.88 24.13 -16.95
CA THR A 133 16.75 25.34 -17.76
C THR A 133 15.34 25.67 -18.28
N ALA A 134 14.47 26.10 -17.37
CA ALA A 134 13.39 27.02 -17.72
C ALA A 134 13.89 28.47 -17.59
N THR A 135 14.72 28.95 -18.52
CA THR A 135 14.89 30.40 -18.75
C THR A 135 15.43 30.67 -20.16
N SER A 136 14.55 31.10 -21.06
CA SER A 136 14.86 32.23 -21.95
C SER A 136 13.57 32.77 -22.54
N ILE A 137 13.17 33.95 -22.05
CA ILE A 137 12.39 34.91 -22.82
C ILE A 137 13.39 35.58 -23.75
N PRO A 138 13.16 35.66 -25.07
CA PRO A 138 13.83 36.65 -25.89
C PRO A 138 12.87 37.79 -26.21
N ASP A 139 13.22 38.97 -25.68
CA ASP A 139 12.74 40.25 -26.17
C ASP A 139 13.13 40.48 -27.63
N THR A 140 12.32 41.28 -28.31
CA THR A 140 12.34 41.58 -29.74
C THR A 140 13.42 42.60 -30.10
N THR A 141 14.18 42.40 -31.19
CA THR A 141 14.62 43.47 -32.13
C THR A 141 15.04 42.90 -33.49
N GLU A 142 14.74 43.67 -34.55
CA GLU A 142 14.77 43.42 -36.00
C GLU A 142 16.17 43.27 -36.65
N ASN A 143 16.30 42.43 -37.70
CA ASN A 143 16.41 42.87 -39.11
C ASN A 143 16.72 41.74 -40.15
N ALA A 144 15.94 41.79 -41.25
CA ALA A 144 16.19 41.54 -42.69
C ALA A 144 16.75 40.22 -43.30
N ASP A 145 16.00 39.76 -44.33
CA ASP A 145 16.34 38.98 -45.56
C ASP A 145 16.41 37.42 -45.61
N LYS A 146 15.25 36.81 -45.96
CA LYS A 146 14.86 35.76 -46.98
C LYS A 146 15.86 34.61 -47.40
N PRO A 147 15.42 33.40 -47.87
CA PRO A 147 14.06 32.86 -48.13
C PRO A 147 13.71 31.51 -47.45
N ALA A 148 12.39 31.29 -47.38
CA ALA A 148 11.61 30.07 -47.13
C ALA A 148 12.35 28.73 -47.11
N ASP A 149 12.33 28.08 -45.93
CA ASP A 149 12.49 26.63 -45.81
C ASP A 149 11.33 26.02 -45.02
N ILE A 150 11.02 24.78 -45.37
CA ILE A 150 9.76 24.07 -45.21
C ILE A 150 9.41 23.84 -43.74
N LYS A 151 8.16 24.18 -43.34
CA LYS A 151 7.61 23.86 -42.01
C LYS A 151 7.66 22.34 -41.77
N LYS A 152 8.62 21.87 -40.96
CA LYS A 152 8.48 20.61 -40.23
C LYS A 152 7.43 20.82 -39.15
N GLN A 153 6.32 20.10 -39.28
CA GLN A 153 5.30 19.92 -38.26
C GLN A 153 6.00 19.50 -36.94
N PRO A 154 5.77 20.17 -35.80
CA PRO A 154 6.34 19.71 -34.54
C PRO A 154 5.77 18.33 -34.21
N GLU A 155 6.67 17.37 -33.96
CA GLU A 155 6.31 16.05 -33.47
C GLU A 155 5.45 16.20 -32.19
N PRO A 156 4.39 15.39 -32.02
CA PRO A 156 3.54 15.49 -30.85
C PRO A 156 4.40 15.35 -29.59
N HIS A 157 4.38 16.37 -28.73
CA HIS A 157 5.01 16.31 -27.43
C HIS A 157 4.31 15.20 -26.63
N HIS A 158 4.97 14.05 -26.53
CA HIS A 158 4.53 12.97 -25.68
C HIS A 158 4.69 13.44 -24.24
N VAL A 159 3.58 13.80 -23.59
CA VAL A 159 3.58 14.07 -22.16
C VAL A 159 3.72 12.71 -21.48
N ASP A 160 4.85 12.49 -20.81
CA ASP A 160 5.04 11.28 -20.02
C ASP A 160 3.93 11.19 -18.97
N ALA A 161 3.29 10.02 -18.88
CA ALA A 161 2.22 9.79 -17.93
C ALA A 161 2.74 10.03 -16.51
N ILE A 162 2.06 10.90 -15.76
CA ILE A 162 2.39 11.16 -14.36
C ILE A 162 2.12 9.86 -13.59
N GLU A 163 3.17 9.28 -13.02
CA GLU A 163 3.05 8.07 -12.20
C GLU A 163 2.17 8.35 -10.98
N LYS A 164 1.19 7.48 -10.73
CA LYS A 164 0.25 7.64 -9.60
C LYS A 164 0.98 7.58 -8.26
N VAL A 165 1.96 6.68 -8.15
CA VAL A 165 2.81 6.52 -6.96
C VAL A 165 4.26 6.42 -7.41
N THR A 166 5.11 7.24 -6.77
CA THR A 166 6.55 7.27 -7.08
C THR A 166 7.25 6.04 -6.50
N ASN A 167 8.47 5.76 -6.98
CA ASN A 167 9.25 4.64 -6.48
C ASN A 167 9.55 4.79 -4.99
N GLU A 168 9.84 6.00 -4.52
CA GLU A 168 10.22 6.30 -3.13
C GLU A 168 9.08 5.97 -2.16
N VAL A 169 7.84 6.32 -2.51
CA VAL A 169 6.65 5.99 -1.70
C VAL A 169 6.43 4.48 -1.65
N LEU A 170 6.56 3.80 -2.78
CA LEU A 170 6.35 2.36 -2.85
C LEU A 170 7.47 1.58 -2.15
N ASP A 171 8.72 2.05 -2.23
CA ASP A 171 9.87 1.47 -1.52
C ASP A 171 9.74 1.66 -0.01
N ASN A 172 9.31 2.85 0.43
CA ASN A 172 9.02 3.09 1.85
C ASN A 172 7.92 2.13 2.35
N TYR A 173 6.82 2.00 1.60
CA TYR A 173 5.76 1.05 1.94
C TYR A 173 6.29 -0.40 1.97
N LYS A 174 7.10 -0.80 0.98
CA LYS A 174 7.72 -2.14 0.91
C LYS A 174 8.58 -2.44 2.13
N ILE A 175 9.44 -1.51 2.55
CA ILE A 175 10.29 -1.68 3.73
C ILE A 175 9.44 -1.94 4.98
N ASN A 176 8.44 -1.09 5.21
CA ASN A 176 7.58 -1.21 6.40
C ASN A 176 6.70 -2.47 6.35
N LEU A 177 6.20 -2.85 5.18
CA LEU A 177 5.37 -4.05 5.00
C LEU A 177 6.19 -5.32 5.26
N ILE A 178 7.41 -5.41 4.72
CA ILE A 178 8.30 -6.54 4.92
C ILE A 178 8.71 -6.65 6.40
N ALA A 179 8.95 -5.52 7.08
CA ALA A 179 9.26 -5.53 8.52
C ALA A 179 8.11 -6.17 9.34
N ARG A 180 6.86 -5.77 9.07
CA ARG A 180 5.67 -6.37 9.72
C ARG A 180 5.48 -7.83 9.35
N PHE A 181 5.61 -8.17 8.07
CA PHE A 181 5.53 -9.54 7.59
C PHE A 181 6.57 -10.44 8.27
N ASN A 182 7.82 -10.00 8.36
CA ASN A 182 8.89 -10.78 8.99
C ASN A 182 8.58 -11.02 10.47
N ALA A 183 8.13 -10.01 11.21
CA ALA A 183 7.73 -10.17 12.61
C ALA A 183 6.59 -11.18 12.76
N LEU A 184 5.56 -11.08 11.89
CA LEU A 184 4.44 -12.02 11.88
C LEU A 184 4.87 -13.45 11.51
N TYR A 185 5.77 -13.57 10.54
CA TYR A 185 6.32 -14.85 10.09
C TYR A 185 7.12 -15.51 11.21
N GLN A 186 7.90 -14.76 12.00
CA GLN A 186 8.58 -15.31 13.18
C GLN A 186 7.58 -15.86 14.21
N THR A 187 6.46 -15.18 14.45
CA THR A 187 5.38 -15.70 15.32
C THR A 187 4.82 -17.02 14.78
N ALA A 188 4.63 -17.14 13.47
CA ALA A 188 4.15 -18.40 12.87
C ALA A 188 5.20 -19.52 12.91
N MET A 189 6.48 -19.21 13.00
CA MET A 189 7.56 -20.21 13.10
C MET A 189 7.71 -20.80 14.51
N GLU A 190 7.03 -20.25 15.53
CA GLU A 190 7.07 -20.80 16.89
C GLU A 190 6.57 -22.25 16.95
N GLU A 191 5.68 -22.62 16.02
CA GLU A 191 5.18 -23.98 15.87
C GLU A 191 5.62 -24.58 14.52
N PRO A 192 6.27 -25.77 14.50
CA PRO A 192 6.72 -26.41 13.27
C PRO A 192 5.51 -26.86 12.46
N SER A 193 5.13 -26.07 11.46
CA SER A 193 3.91 -26.27 10.68
C SER A 193 4.07 -25.76 9.25
N ASN A 194 3.11 -26.07 8.38
CA ASN A 194 3.08 -25.49 7.04
C ASN A 194 2.69 -24.01 7.13
N ILE A 195 3.47 -23.12 6.52
CA ILE A 195 3.20 -21.69 6.50
C ILE A 195 2.76 -21.28 5.10
N VAL A 196 1.58 -20.67 5.03
CA VAL A 196 0.98 -20.15 3.81
C VAL A 196 0.77 -18.65 3.96
N VAL A 197 1.08 -17.88 2.93
CA VAL A 197 0.80 -16.44 2.91
C VAL A 197 -0.27 -16.15 1.88
N ILE A 198 -1.31 -15.40 2.26
CA ILE A 198 -2.33 -14.87 1.36
C ILE A 198 -2.25 -13.36 1.42
N ALA A 199 -1.93 -12.73 0.30
CA ALA A 199 -1.85 -11.28 0.21
C ALA A 199 -2.78 -10.74 -0.86
N GLN A 200 -3.23 -9.49 -0.69
CA GLN A 200 -4.11 -8.82 -1.64
C GLN A 200 -3.51 -7.54 -2.24
N GLY A 201 -3.85 -7.25 -3.49
CA GLY A 201 -3.63 -5.95 -4.15
C GLY A 201 -2.18 -5.51 -4.19
N THR A 202 -1.92 -4.28 -3.74
CA THR A 202 -0.56 -3.70 -3.73
C THR A 202 0.36 -4.45 -2.76
N SER A 203 -0.15 -4.88 -1.60
CA SER A 203 0.63 -5.69 -0.66
C SER A 203 1.08 -7.01 -1.30
N ALA A 204 0.21 -7.65 -2.09
CA ALA A 204 0.57 -8.84 -2.85
C ALA A 204 1.64 -8.55 -3.91
N GLY A 205 1.50 -7.44 -4.64
CA GLY A 205 2.51 -7.00 -5.63
C GLY A 205 3.90 -6.79 -5.01
N VAL A 206 3.94 -6.14 -3.84
CA VAL A 206 5.18 -5.90 -3.09
C VAL A 206 5.80 -7.21 -2.59
N LEU A 207 4.99 -8.14 -2.09
CA LEU A 207 5.49 -9.44 -1.64
C LEU A 207 5.93 -10.34 -2.80
N LEU A 208 5.34 -10.21 -4.00
CA LEU A 208 5.86 -10.87 -5.20
C LEU A 208 7.30 -10.40 -5.49
N GLU A 209 7.59 -9.09 -5.39
CA GLU A 209 8.97 -8.59 -5.51
C GLU A 209 9.87 -9.19 -4.43
N HIS A 210 9.42 -9.18 -3.17
CA HIS A 210 10.19 -9.73 -2.06
C HIS A 210 10.56 -11.21 -2.26
N TYR A 211 9.60 -12.06 -2.64
CA TYR A 211 9.84 -13.49 -2.84
C TYR A 211 10.60 -13.84 -4.13
N ALA A 212 10.71 -12.89 -5.06
CA ALA A 212 11.55 -13.02 -6.24
C ALA A 212 13.02 -12.68 -5.97
N GLU A 213 13.35 -12.09 -4.82
CA GLU A 213 14.71 -11.77 -4.39
C GLU A 213 15.45 -12.98 -3.75
N PHE A 214 14.90 -14.20 -3.85
CA PHE A 214 15.46 -15.45 -3.31
C PHE A 214 15.75 -15.40 -1.81
N THR A 215 14.73 -15.03 -1.04
CA THR A 215 14.77 -15.05 0.44
C THR A 215 14.82 -16.47 0.99
N ASP A 216 15.55 -16.69 2.10
CA ASP A 216 15.62 -17.99 2.81
C ASP A 216 14.35 -18.36 3.61
N LEU A 217 13.17 -17.85 3.19
CA LEU A 217 11.89 -18.10 3.84
C LEU A 217 11.34 -19.47 3.46
N GLN A 218 10.92 -20.25 4.44
CA GLN A 218 10.34 -21.58 4.24
C GLN A 218 8.81 -21.48 4.14
N LEU A 219 8.33 -20.82 3.08
CA LEU A 219 6.91 -20.75 2.77
C LEU A 219 6.48 -21.93 1.90
N ASN A 220 5.44 -22.65 2.32
CA ASN A 220 4.88 -23.75 1.52
C ASN A 220 4.12 -23.23 0.31
N ALA A 221 3.42 -22.10 0.46
CA ALA A 221 2.63 -21.49 -0.59
C ALA A 221 2.47 -19.98 -0.41
N PHE A 222 2.38 -19.28 -1.54
CA PHE A 222 1.95 -17.90 -1.62
C PHE A 222 0.71 -17.79 -2.51
N ILE A 223 -0.36 -17.20 -1.98
CA ILE A 223 -1.59 -16.90 -2.70
C ILE A 223 -1.66 -15.38 -2.90
N SER A 224 -1.56 -14.97 -4.17
CA SER A 224 -1.65 -13.59 -4.60
C SER A 224 -3.08 -13.31 -5.08
N LEU A 225 -3.80 -12.43 -4.39
CA LEU A 225 -5.14 -11.99 -4.74
C LEU A 225 -5.09 -10.63 -5.44
N SER A 226 -5.37 -10.60 -6.74
CA SER A 226 -5.48 -9.40 -7.56
C SER A 226 -4.28 -8.47 -7.43
N SER A 227 -3.07 -9.05 -7.45
CA SER A 227 -1.84 -8.30 -7.24
C SER A 227 -1.58 -7.29 -8.35
N TYR A 228 -1.12 -6.10 -7.97
CA TYR A 228 -0.59 -5.09 -8.90
C TYR A 228 0.40 -4.22 -8.15
N LEU A 229 1.16 -3.40 -8.89
CA LEU A 229 1.92 -2.30 -8.32
C LEU A 229 1.36 -0.97 -8.83
N PRO A 230 1.19 0.04 -7.98
CA PRO A 230 0.62 1.34 -8.32
C PRO A 230 1.64 2.27 -9.02
N ASN A 231 2.56 1.68 -9.79
CA ASN A 231 3.62 2.33 -10.54
C ASN A 231 3.72 1.64 -11.90
N THR A 232 3.55 2.38 -12.99
CA THR A 232 3.36 1.83 -14.33
C THR A 232 4.54 0.96 -14.77
N LYS A 233 5.77 1.45 -14.55
CA LYS A 233 6.98 0.72 -14.90
C LYS A 233 7.12 -0.56 -14.08
N ARG A 234 7.04 -0.47 -12.74
CA ARG A 234 7.17 -1.65 -11.87
C ARG A 234 6.04 -2.66 -12.09
N ASN A 235 4.80 -2.20 -12.32
CA ASN A 235 3.66 -3.06 -12.60
C ASN A 235 3.84 -3.87 -13.89
N LYS A 236 4.46 -3.26 -14.91
CA LYS A 236 4.82 -3.96 -16.15
C LYS A 236 5.85 -5.07 -15.89
N ASP A 237 6.86 -4.77 -15.08
CA ASP A 237 7.94 -5.71 -14.73
C ASP A 237 7.45 -6.83 -13.77
N LEU A 238 6.38 -6.58 -13.00
CA LEU A 238 5.76 -7.56 -12.09
C LEU A 238 5.41 -8.89 -12.77
N SER A 239 5.11 -8.87 -14.08
CA SER A 239 4.86 -10.08 -14.86
C SER A 239 6.06 -11.02 -14.91
N GLN A 240 7.27 -10.46 -15.05
CA GLN A 240 8.51 -11.21 -15.00
C GLN A 240 8.79 -11.65 -13.56
N THR A 241 8.66 -10.74 -12.59
CA THR A 241 8.85 -11.01 -11.16
C THR A 241 8.02 -12.21 -10.69
N THR A 242 6.76 -12.30 -11.09
CA THR A 242 5.84 -13.41 -10.78
C THR A 242 6.43 -14.79 -11.12
N SER A 243 7.22 -14.88 -12.19
CA SER A 243 7.84 -16.14 -12.63
C SER A 243 9.09 -16.53 -11.85
N LEU A 244 9.64 -15.61 -11.04
CA LEU A 244 10.84 -15.80 -10.22
C LEU A 244 10.52 -16.05 -8.74
N VAL A 245 9.26 -15.89 -8.35
CA VAL A 245 8.79 -16.15 -6.97
C VAL A 245 9.13 -17.57 -6.57
N THR A 246 9.80 -17.70 -5.44
CA THR A 246 10.30 -18.98 -4.92
C THR A 246 9.19 -19.93 -4.44
N PRO A 247 8.22 -19.54 -3.60
CA PRO A 247 7.16 -20.44 -3.14
C PRO A 247 6.19 -20.87 -4.26
N ALA A 248 5.46 -21.96 -4.01
CA ALA A 248 4.36 -22.38 -4.86
C ALA A 248 3.31 -21.26 -4.93
N LEU A 249 2.92 -20.85 -6.15
CA LEU A 249 2.19 -19.61 -6.36
C LEU A 249 0.80 -19.86 -6.94
N LEU A 250 -0.24 -19.48 -6.20
CA LEU A 250 -1.60 -19.35 -6.71
C LEU A 250 -1.91 -17.87 -6.97
N ASP A 251 -2.04 -17.50 -8.24
CA ASP A 251 -2.35 -16.15 -8.71
C ASP A 251 -3.83 -16.05 -9.07
N ILE A 252 -4.63 -15.47 -8.19
CA ILE A 252 -6.08 -15.31 -8.36
C ILE A 252 -6.38 -13.87 -8.75
N TYR A 253 -7.26 -13.67 -9.72
CA TYR A 253 -7.80 -12.36 -10.09
C TYR A 253 -9.31 -12.44 -10.33
N TYR A 254 -9.98 -11.30 -10.27
CA TYR A 254 -11.39 -11.17 -10.60
C TYR A 254 -11.55 -10.58 -12.01
N ALA A 255 -12.57 -11.03 -12.74
CA ALA A 255 -12.81 -10.61 -14.12
C ALA A 255 -13.12 -9.10 -14.27
N ASP A 256 -13.59 -8.46 -13.21
CA ASP A 256 -13.92 -7.04 -13.09
C ASP A 256 -12.83 -6.22 -12.39
N ASP A 257 -11.64 -6.82 -12.19
CA ASP A 257 -10.49 -6.11 -11.61
C ASP A 257 -10.05 -4.92 -12.47
N ASN A 258 -9.24 -4.06 -11.84
CA ASN A 258 -8.62 -2.93 -12.52
C ASN A 258 -7.84 -3.40 -13.76
N ASN A 259 -7.97 -2.62 -14.83
CA ASN A 259 -7.25 -2.79 -16.08
C ASN A 259 -5.71 -2.95 -15.92
N GLU A 260 -5.12 -2.31 -14.90
CA GLU A 260 -3.70 -2.47 -14.52
C GLU A 260 -3.31 -3.93 -14.20
N ILE A 261 -4.26 -4.71 -13.66
CA ILE A 261 -4.10 -6.14 -13.40
C ILE A 261 -4.35 -6.89 -14.71
N LEU A 262 -5.51 -6.66 -15.33
CA LEU A 262 -6.01 -7.45 -16.46
C LEU A 262 -5.07 -7.43 -17.66
N MET A 263 -4.45 -6.29 -17.96
CA MET A 263 -3.51 -6.15 -19.08
C MET A 263 -2.22 -6.98 -18.90
N ASN A 264 -1.84 -7.31 -17.66
CA ASN A 264 -0.61 -8.01 -17.35
C ASN A 264 -0.78 -9.53 -17.20
N LEU A 265 -2.01 -10.03 -17.05
CA LEU A 265 -2.28 -11.45 -16.79
C LEU A 265 -1.69 -12.39 -17.86
N LYS A 266 -1.87 -12.04 -19.14
CA LYS A 266 -1.30 -12.81 -20.26
C LYS A 266 0.23 -12.79 -20.25
N ASN A 267 0.82 -11.68 -19.82
CA ASN A 267 2.28 -11.56 -19.73
C ASN A 267 2.85 -12.41 -18.59
N ARG A 268 2.17 -12.46 -17.43
CA ARG A 268 2.53 -13.38 -16.32
C ARG A 268 2.64 -14.81 -16.81
N GLN A 269 1.61 -15.31 -17.51
CA GLN A 269 1.63 -16.67 -18.06
C GLN A 269 2.78 -16.90 -19.04
N ARG A 270 3.08 -15.94 -19.93
CA ARG A 270 4.22 -16.04 -20.86
C ARG A 270 5.55 -16.16 -20.12
N TRP A 271 5.77 -15.37 -19.07
CA TRP A 271 6.99 -15.40 -18.28
C TRP A 271 7.11 -16.67 -17.44
N VAL A 272 6.02 -17.11 -16.81
CA VAL A 272 5.95 -18.40 -16.10
C VAL A 272 6.34 -19.55 -17.00
N ASN A 273 5.79 -19.60 -18.22
CA ASN A 273 6.13 -20.64 -19.20
C ASN A 273 7.58 -20.55 -19.64
N ARG A 274 8.09 -19.33 -19.86
CA ARG A 274 9.50 -19.10 -20.24
C ARG A 274 10.47 -19.57 -19.16
N ASN A 275 10.17 -19.31 -17.90
CA ASN A 275 11.03 -19.64 -16.75
C ASN A 275 10.70 -21.00 -16.12
N ALA A 276 9.80 -21.78 -16.73
CA ALA A 276 9.42 -23.12 -16.30
C ALA A 276 8.96 -23.19 -14.82
N LYS A 277 8.21 -22.19 -14.35
CA LYS A 277 7.66 -22.18 -12.99
C LYS A 277 6.45 -23.14 -12.90
N PHE A 278 6.71 -24.43 -12.67
CA PHE A 278 5.71 -25.51 -12.74
C PHE A 278 4.70 -25.52 -11.59
N ASP A 279 5.05 -24.88 -10.47
CA ASP A 279 4.24 -24.72 -9.26
C ASP A 279 3.38 -23.45 -9.27
N TYR A 280 3.30 -22.75 -10.41
CA TYR A 280 2.40 -21.61 -10.62
C TYR A 280 1.02 -22.05 -11.13
N ARG A 281 -0.05 -21.46 -10.59
CA ARG A 281 -1.42 -21.61 -11.08
C ARG A 281 -2.10 -20.25 -11.14
N GLN A 282 -2.69 -19.90 -12.28
CA GLN A 282 -3.51 -18.70 -12.42
C GLN A 282 -5.00 -19.04 -12.47
N ARG A 283 -5.83 -18.33 -11.72
CA ARG A 283 -7.28 -18.55 -11.65
C ARG A 283 -8.07 -17.25 -11.76
N ALA A 284 -9.14 -17.31 -12.54
CA ALA A 284 -10.10 -16.22 -12.68
C ALA A 284 -11.35 -16.51 -11.83
N LEU A 285 -11.78 -15.53 -11.06
CA LEU A 285 -13.08 -15.49 -10.40
C LEU A 285 -14.01 -14.53 -11.15
N PHE A 286 -15.31 -14.84 -11.16
CA PHE A 286 -16.31 -14.11 -11.93
C PHE A 286 -17.40 -13.62 -11.00
N GLY A 287 -17.54 -12.31 -10.85
CA GLY A 287 -18.47 -11.68 -9.90
C GLY A 287 -17.74 -10.71 -8.99
N LEU A 288 -18.49 -10.00 -8.16
CA LEU A 288 -17.94 -8.98 -7.27
C LEU A 288 -17.25 -9.64 -6.07
N ARG A 289 -16.17 -9.01 -5.59
CA ARG A 289 -15.36 -9.54 -4.48
C ARG A 289 -16.11 -9.69 -3.16
N ASP A 290 -17.14 -8.89 -2.93
CA ASP A 290 -17.96 -8.85 -1.71
C ASP A 290 -19.16 -9.82 -1.74
N GLN A 291 -19.34 -10.56 -2.84
CA GLN A 291 -20.42 -11.53 -2.96
C GLN A 291 -20.10 -12.82 -2.18
N PRO A 292 -21.02 -13.33 -1.35
CA PRO A 292 -20.81 -14.56 -0.58
C PRO A 292 -20.44 -15.79 -1.44
N GLU A 293 -21.00 -15.90 -2.65
CA GLU A 293 -20.68 -16.98 -3.58
C GLU A 293 -19.22 -16.91 -4.06
N GLN A 294 -18.68 -15.70 -4.25
CA GLN A 294 -17.29 -15.51 -4.63
C GLN A 294 -16.34 -15.79 -3.48
N HIS A 295 -16.71 -15.44 -2.25
CA HIS A 295 -15.95 -15.83 -1.05
C HIS A 295 -15.83 -17.35 -0.91
N ALA A 296 -16.94 -18.08 -1.10
CA ALA A 296 -16.94 -19.54 -1.07
C ALA A 296 -16.11 -20.15 -2.21
N ARG A 297 -16.19 -19.56 -3.41
CA ARG A 297 -15.39 -19.99 -4.55
C ARG A 297 -13.89 -19.75 -4.34
N LEU A 298 -13.52 -18.56 -3.86
CA LEU A 298 -12.14 -18.20 -3.51
C LEU A 298 -11.56 -19.21 -2.53
N THR A 299 -12.31 -19.52 -1.46
CA THR A 299 -11.91 -20.50 -0.45
C THR A 299 -11.70 -21.89 -1.04
N LYS A 300 -12.59 -22.34 -1.93
CA LYS A 300 -12.44 -23.65 -2.62
C LYS A 300 -11.20 -23.72 -3.51
N GLU A 301 -10.90 -22.65 -4.26
CA GLU A 301 -9.69 -22.59 -5.09
C GLU A 301 -8.42 -22.63 -4.22
N ILE A 302 -8.40 -21.90 -3.10
CA ILE A 302 -7.29 -21.90 -2.14
C ILE A 302 -7.14 -23.30 -1.52
N ASP A 303 -8.20 -23.87 -0.96
CA ASP A 303 -8.16 -25.19 -0.32
C ASP A 303 -7.71 -26.28 -1.29
N GLY A 304 -8.27 -26.29 -2.51
CA GLY A 304 -7.90 -27.24 -3.55
C GLY A 304 -6.43 -27.13 -3.99
N PHE A 305 -5.89 -25.91 -4.03
CA PHE A 305 -4.47 -25.69 -4.30
C PHE A 305 -3.59 -26.20 -3.16
N LEU A 306 -3.92 -25.87 -1.91
CA LEU A 306 -3.13 -26.26 -0.74
C LEU A 306 -3.10 -27.77 -0.51
N ARG A 307 -4.24 -28.46 -0.67
CA ARG A 307 -4.32 -29.94 -0.58
C ARG A 307 -3.41 -30.69 -1.54
N ARG A 308 -2.98 -30.05 -2.63
CA ARG A 308 -2.04 -30.64 -3.59
C ARG A 308 -0.59 -30.55 -3.13
N LEU A 309 -0.29 -29.62 -2.22
CA LEU A 309 1.06 -29.37 -1.73
C LEU A 309 1.34 -30.18 -0.46
N PHE A 310 0.36 -30.31 0.43
CA PHE A 310 0.47 -31.05 1.69
C PHE A 310 -0.91 -31.49 2.23
#